data_AF-A0A1B6LL63-F1
#
_entry.id   AF-A0A1B6LL63-F1
#
_cell.length_a   1.000
_cell.length_b   1.000
_cell.length_c   1.000
_cell.angle_alpha   90.00
_cell.angle_beta   90.00
_cell.angle_gamma   90.00
#
_symmetry.space_group_name_H-M   'P 1'
#
loop_
_entity.id
_entity.type
_entity.pdbx_description
1 polymer ?
#
loop_
_entity_poly.entity_id
_entity_poly.type
_entity_poly.pdbx_seq_one_letter_code
_entity_poly.pdbx_strand_id
1 'polypeptide(L)'
;MAPLTQDQKVVKCIKNNLLTMLTVGGVVAGGVIGFTLRASKPIWTPREVMYVQFIGEIFLNMLKGLIIPLLVSSIVSAIGSLDLSLSSKIGFRAIAYYVATTSLAVFQGIVLVSVIQPGRNTGPTNITRTGTSRNVTTADTLMD
;
A
#
# COMPACT_ATOMS: atom_id res chain seq x y z
N MET A 1 -3.38 -50.36 7.75
CA MET A 1 -2.93 -49.03 7.29
C MET A 1 -4.13 -48.09 7.40
N ALA A 2 -4.31 -47.42 8.54
CA ALA A 2 -5.53 -46.65 8.83
C ALA A 2 -5.49 -45.27 8.13
N PRO A 3 -6.60 -44.80 7.53
CA PRO A 3 -6.63 -43.55 6.79
C PRO A 3 -6.51 -42.36 7.75
N LEU A 4 -5.58 -41.44 7.46
CA LEU A 4 -5.43 -40.20 8.20
C LEU A 4 -6.67 -39.32 8.01
N THR A 5 -7.39 -39.06 9.11
CA THR A 5 -8.56 -38.18 9.21
C THR A 5 -8.27 -36.82 8.58
N GLN A 6 -9.19 -36.30 7.77
CA GLN A 6 -9.04 -35.08 6.97
C GLN A 6 -8.62 -33.86 7.82
N ASP A 7 -9.06 -33.80 9.07
CA ASP A 7 -8.70 -32.77 10.06
C ASP A 7 -7.20 -32.69 10.34
N GLN A 8 -6.49 -33.84 10.36
CA GLN A 8 -5.04 -33.87 10.60
C GLN A 8 -4.27 -33.25 9.42
N LYS A 9 -4.76 -33.42 8.19
CA LYS A 9 -4.17 -32.79 7.00
C LYS A 9 -4.41 -31.29 6.99
N VAL A 10 -5.61 -30.85 7.37
CA VAL A 10 -5.96 -29.41 7.46
C VAL A 10 -5.13 -28.73 8.53
N VAL A 11 -5.00 -29.29 9.73
CA VAL A 11 -4.19 -28.71 10.82
C VAL A 11 -2.70 -28.68 10.46
N LYS A 12 -2.17 -29.72 9.79
CA LYS A 12 -0.78 -29.72 9.33
C LYS A 12 -0.54 -28.68 8.22
N CYS A 13 -1.50 -28.51 7.30
CA CYS A 13 -1.47 -27.49 6.25
C CYS A 13 -1.53 -26.07 6.84
N ILE A 14 -2.40 -25.85 7.83
CA ILE A 14 -2.53 -24.57 8.55
C ILE A 14 -1.23 -24.24 9.29
N LYS A 15 -0.59 -25.20 9.95
CA LYS A 15 0.69 -24.96 10.64
C LYS A 15 1.81 -24.60 9.67
N ASN A 16 1.81 -25.17 8.46
CA ASN A 16 2.85 -24.90 7.46
C ASN A 16 2.64 -23.56 6.73
N ASN A 17 1.40 -23.09 6.63
CA ASN A 17 1.01 -21.85 5.93
C ASN A 17 0.31 -20.85 6.86
N LEU A 18 0.68 -20.87 8.15
CA LEU A 18 -0.05 -20.14 9.19
C LEU A 18 -0.07 -18.64 8.91
N LEU A 19 1.08 -18.08 8.50
CA LEU A 19 1.21 -16.64 8.25
C LEU A 19 0.40 -16.18 7.03
N THR A 20 0.38 -16.96 5.95
CA THR A 20 -0.37 -16.59 4.74
C THR A 20 -1.87 -16.71 4.96
N MET A 21 -2.31 -17.73 5.70
CA MET A 21 -3.72 -17.91 6.03
C MET A 21 -4.21 -16.82 7.00
N LEU A 22 -3.36 -16.40 7.94
CA LEU A 22 -3.67 -15.30 8.86
C LEU A 22 -3.79 -13.94 8.15
N THR A 23 -2.93 -13.64 7.16
CA THR A 23 -3.03 -12.38 6.41
C THR A 23 -4.25 -12.34 5.51
N VAL A 24 -4.55 -13.43 4.81
CA VAL A 24 -5.75 -13.55 3.98
C VAL A 24 -7.01 -13.47 4.86
N GLY A 25 -7.04 -14.20 5.98
CA GLY A 25 -8.12 -14.14 6.94
C GLY A 25 -8.31 -12.74 7.52
N GLY A 26 -7.23 -12.03 7.83
CA GLY A 26 -7.25 -10.65 8.33
C GLY A 26 -7.81 -9.66 7.30
N VAL A 27 -7.47 -9.79 6.02
CA VAL A 27 -8.01 -8.93 4.95
C VAL A 27 -9.51 -9.18 4.77
N VAL A 28 -9.94 -10.45 4.74
CA VAL A 28 -11.35 -10.81 4.60
C VAL A 28 -12.16 -10.33 5.80
N ALA A 29 -11.69 -10.63 7.02
CA ALA A 29 -12.34 -10.20 8.25
C ALA A 29 -12.40 -8.67 8.35
N GLY A 30 -11.30 -7.98 8.06
CA GLY A 30 -11.23 -6.52 8.05
C GLY A 30 -12.19 -5.89 7.04
N GLY A 31 -12.32 -6.48 5.83
CA GLY A 31 -13.27 -6.05 4.82
C GLY A 31 -14.73 -6.25 5.27
N VAL A 32 -15.07 -7.42 5.83
CA VAL A 32 -16.41 -7.72 6.35
C VAL A 32 -16.78 -6.80 7.51
N ILE A 33 -15.87 -6.61 8.48
CA ILE A 33 -16.05 -5.71 9.62
C ILE A 33 -16.24 -4.27 9.11
N GLY A 34 -15.40 -3.80 8.18
CA GLY A 34 -15.49 -2.47 7.59
C GLY A 34 -16.81 -2.22 6.87
N PHE A 35 -17.28 -3.19 6.07
CA PHE A 35 -18.57 -3.11 5.38
C PHE A 35 -19.76 -3.13 6.36
N THR A 36 -19.71 -4.00 7.37
CA THR A 36 -20.76 -4.13 8.39
C THR A 36 -20.86 -2.88 9.25
N LEU A 37 -19.73 -2.32 9.68
CA LEU A 37 -19.68 -1.02 10.38
C LEU A 37 -20.29 0.06 9.49
N ARG A 38 -19.88 0.15 8.21
CA ARG A 38 -20.43 1.14 7.27
C ARG A 38 -21.95 1.02 7.10
N ALA A 39 -22.51 -0.20 7.09
CA ALA A 39 -23.94 -0.44 6.91
C ALA A 39 -24.77 -0.17 8.18
N SER A 40 -24.18 -0.27 9.37
CA SER A 40 -24.92 -0.23 10.65
C SER A 40 -25.24 1.18 11.15
N LYS A 41 -24.46 2.20 10.78
CA LYS A 41 -24.71 3.61 11.18
C LYS A 41 -24.58 4.57 9.99
N PRO A 42 -25.58 5.42 9.72
CA PRO A 42 -25.54 6.39 8.62
C PRO A 42 -24.66 7.62 8.91
N ILE A 43 -24.42 7.97 10.19
CA ILE A 43 -23.57 9.10 10.60
C ILE A 43 -22.52 8.61 11.59
N TRP A 44 -21.26 8.73 11.21
CA TRP A 44 -20.10 8.40 12.06
C TRP A 44 -19.52 9.71 12.59
N THR A 45 -19.29 9.82 13.89
CA THR A 45 -18.57 10.98 14.41
C THR A 45 -17.09 10.87 14.05
N PRO A 46 -16.41 11.99 13.74
CA PRO A 46 -15.01 11.99 13.32
C PRO A 46 -14.07 11.38 14.38
N ARG A 47 -14.47 11.42 15.66
CA ARG A 47 -13.73 10.84 16.77
C ARG A 47 -13.76 9.30 16.78
N GLU A 48 -14.89 8.67 16.44
CA GLU A 48 -15.00 7.20 16.34
C GLU A 48 -14.14 6.66 15.21
N VAL A 49 -14.11 7.35 14.06
CA VAL A 49 -13.29 6.98 12.91
C VAL A 49 -11.80 7.09 13.24
N MET A 50 -11.40 8.13 13.96
CA MET A 50 -10.01 8.33 14.40
C MET A 50 -9.51 7.16 15.26
N TYR A 51 -10.32 6.64 16.19
CA TYR A 51 -9.91 5.51 17.03
C TYR A 51 -9.70 4.21 16.23
N VAL A 52 -10.55 3.95 15.23
CA VAL A 52 -10.39 2.78 14.35
C VAL A 52 -9.20 2.95 13.41
N GLN A 53 -8.93 4.16 12.92
CA GLN A 53 -7.77 4.43 12.07
C GLN A 53 -6.43 4.39 12.83
N PHE A 54 -6.44 4.75 14.11
CA PHE A 54 -5.24 4.83 14.94
C PHE A 54 -4.41 3.54 14.92
N ILE A 55 -5.05 2.37 15.04
CA ILE A 55 -4.31 1.09 15.02
C ILE A 55 -3.60 0.84 13.69
N GLY A 56 -4.24 1.22 12.57
CA GLY A 56 -3.66 1.11 11.23
C GLY A 56 -2.53 2.12 11.03
N GLU A 57 -2.67 3.32 11.58
CA GLU A 57 -1.65 4.36 11.51
C GLU A 57 -0.37 3.95 12.26
N ILE A 58 -0.50 3.40 13.47
CA ILE A 58 0.65 2.87 14.24
C ILE A 58 1.35 1.75 13.46
N PHE A 59 0.60 0.81 12.88
CA PHE A 59 1.16 -0.26 12.06
C PHE A 59 1.91 0.27 10.84
N LEU A 60 1.31 1.20 10.08
CA LEU A 60 1.96 1.81 8.92
C LEU A 60 3.20 2.61 9.31
N ASN A 61 3.18 3.30 10.45
CA ASN A 61 4.34 4.06 10.94
C ASN A 61 5.48 3.12 11.36
N MET A 62 5.18 1.98 11.97
CA MET A 62 6.19 0.94 12.26
C MET A 62 6.83 0.40 10.97
N LEU A 63 6.03 0.09 9.94
CA LEU A 63 6.55 -0.37 8.64
C LEU A 63 7.42 0.69 7.95
N LYS A 64 6.97 1.96 7.95
CA LYS A 64 7.73 3.08 7.39
C LYS A 64 9.03 3.36 8.16
N GLY A 65 9.08 3.09 9.47
CA GLY A 65 10.31 3.17 10.25
C GLY A 65 11.35 2.12 9.85
N LEU A 66 10.90 0.93 9.44
CA LEU A 66 11.77 -0.17 9.02
C LEU A 66 12.24 -0.04 7.55
N ILE A 67 11.49 0.62 6.68
CA ILE A 67 11.78 0.60 5.23
C ILE A 67 13.13 1.24 4.89
N ILE A 68 13.44 2.41 5.46
CA ILE A 68 14.67 3.16 5.15
C ILE A 68 15.93 2.37 5.52
N PRO A 69 16.11 1.89 6.77
CA PRO A 69 17.33 1.16 7.14
C PRO A 69 17.47 -0.19 6.41
N LEU A 70 16.37 -0.90 6.18
CA LEU A 70 16.38 -2.17 5.45
C LEU A 70 16.73 -1.97 3.96
N LEU A 71 16.22 -0.91 3.32
CA LEU A 71 16.58 -0.58 1.94
C LEU A 71 18.07 -0.27 1.81
N VAL A 72 18.60 0.61 2.65
CA VAL A 72 20.00 1.05 2.57
C VAL A 72 20.93 -0.14 2.81
N SER A 73 20.71 -0.92 3.87
CA SER A 73 21.54 -2.11 4.16
C SER A 73 21.47 -3.15 3.04
N SER A 74 20.28 -3.43 2.50
CA SER A 74 20.11 -4.38 1.39
C SER A 74 20.79 -3.91 0.11
N ILE A 75 20.71 -2.61 -0.24
CA ILE A 75 21.33 -2.06 -1.45
C ILE A 75 22.84 -2.05 -1.33
N VAL A 76 23.38 -1.59 -0.19
CA VAL A 76 24.83 -1.55 0.03
C VAL A 76 25.43 -2.95 -0.02
N SER A 77 24.80 -3.94 0.62
CA SER A 77 25.24 -5.35 0.56
C SER A 77 25.14 -5.94 -0.85
N ALA A 78 24.08 -5.61 -1.60
CA ALA A 78 23.95 -6.04 -2.98
C ALA A 78 25.06 -5.47 -3.88
N ILE A 79 25.30 -4.15 -3.83
CA ILE A 79 26.33 -3.50 -4.65
C ILE A 79 27.74 -3.99 -4.28
N GLY A 80 28.02 -4.20 -2.99
CA GLY A 80 29.32 -4.66 -2.52
C GLY A 80 29.65 -6.12 -2.89
N SER A 81 28.66 -6.94 -3.25
CA SER A 81 28.84 -8.35 -3.63
C SER A 81 28.81 -8.59 -5.14
N LEU A 82 28.62 -7.55 -5.95
CA LEU A 82 28.50 -7.64 -7.41
C LEU A 82 29.83 -7.32 -8.11
N ASP A 83 30.36 -8.28 -8.87
CA ASP A 83 31.48 -8.07 -9.79
C ASP A 83 31.03 -7.24 -11.01
N LEU A 84 31.37 -5.95 -11.03
CA LEU A 84 30.89 -4.95 -12.00
C LEU A 84 31.19 -5.30 -13.46
N SER A 85 32.27 -6.02 -13.74
CA SER A 85 32.71 -6.34 -15.11
C SER A 85 31.82 -7.37 -15.82
N LEU A 86 31.44 -8.45 -15.11
CA LEU A 86 30.52 -9.47 -15.62
C LEU A 86 29.05 -9.12 -15.33
N SER A 87 28.80 -8.42 -14.22
CA SER A 87 27.45 -8.06 -13.79
C SER A 87 26.86 -6.85 -14.52
N SER A 88 27.67 -6.00 -15.15
CA SER A 88 27.15 -4.82 -15.87
C SER A 88 26.24 -5.21 -17.04
N LYS A 89 26.54 -6.28 -17.77
CA LYS A 89 25.75 -6.71 -18.94
C LYS A 89 24.40 -7.33 -18.55
N ILE A 90 24.37 -8.13 -17.48
CA ILE A 90 23.13 -8.69 -16.94
C ILE A 90 22.29 -7.59 -16.26
N GLY A 91 22.93 -6.68 -15.54
CA GLY A 91 22.30 -5.53 -14.90
C GLY A 91 21.68 -4.57 -15.92
N PHE A 92 22.39 -4.27 -17.01
CA PHE A 92 21.86 -3.44 -18.10
C PHE A 92 20.62 -4.08 -18.74
N ARG A 93 20.63 -5.40 -18.98
CA ARG A 93 19.45 -6.10 -19.52
C ARG A 93 18.27 -6.08 -18.53
N ALA A 94 18.53 -6.21 -17.23
CA ALA A 94 17.49 -6.10 -16.20
C ALA A 94 16.90 -4.68 -16.13
N ILE A 95 17.73 -3.64 -16.17
CA ILE A 95 17.29 -2.24 -16.19
C ILE A 95 16.47 -1.97 -17.45
N ALA A 96 16.96 -2.37 -18.63
CA ALA A 96 16.23 -2.21 -19.88
C ALA A 96 14.86 -2.92 -19.85
N TYR A 97 14.79 -4.14 -19.30
CA TYR A 97 13.54 -4.86 -19.11
C TYR A 97 12.57 -4.14 -18.16
N TYR A 98 13.07 -3.60 -17.04
CA TYR A 98 12.25 -2.87 -16.08
C TYR A 98 11.72 -1.56 -16.67
N VAL A 99 12.57 -0.78 -17.35
CA VAL A 99 12.17 0.47 -18.00
C VAL A 99 11.16 0.23 -19.12
N ALA A 100 11.37 -0.80 -19.96
CA ALA A 100 10.43 -1.14 -21.01
C ALA A 100 9.05 -1.55 -20.44
N THR A 101 9.05 -2.45 -19.45
CA THR A 101 7.80 -2.96 -18.86
C THR A 101 7.05 -1.88 -18.09
N THR A 102 7.75 -1.02 -17.34
CA THR A 102 7.13 0.11 -16.63
C THR A 102 6.57 1.13 -17.61
N SER A 103 7.26 1.40 -18.72
CA SER A 103 6.77 2.30 -19.76
C SER A 103 5.51 1.76 -20.43
N LEU A 104 5.46 0.46 -20.75
CA LEU A 104 4.25 -0.20 -21.26
C LEU A 104 3.10 -0.14 -20.24
N ALA A 105 3.37 -0.42 -18.96
CA ALA A 105 2.37 -0.38 -17.90
C ALA A 105 1.83 1.05 -17.66
N VAL A 106 2.69 2.07 -17.68
CA VAL A 106 2.29 3.48 -17.54
C VAL A 106 1.47 3.91 -18.76
N PHE A 107 1.90 3.55 -19.97
CA PHE A 107 1.12 3.82 -21.19
C PHE A 107 -0.28 3.23 -21.10
N GLN A 108 -0.39 1.94 -20.74
CA GLN A 108 -1.67 1.27 -20.55
C GLN A 108 -2.51 1.94 -19.45
N GLY A 109 -1.88 2.33 -18.34
CA GLY A 109 -2.54 3.02 -17.24
C GLY A 109 -3.11 4.38 -17.64
N ILE A 110 -2.35 5.19 -18.38
CA ILE A 110 -2.77 6.51 -18.88
C ILE A 110 -3.91 6.37 -19.88
N VAL A 111 -3.82 5.43 -20.82
CA VAL A 111 -4.90 5.16 -21.78
C VAL A 111 -6.17 4.75 -21.04
N LEU A 112 -6.07 3.80 -20.10
CA LEU A 112 -7.23 3.29 -19.37
C LEU A 112 -7.90 4.36 -18.50
N VAL A 113 -7.13 5.16 -17.75
CA VAL A 113 -7.68 6.24 -16.91
C VAL A 113 -8.28 7.36 -17.76
N SER A 114 -7.70 7.65 -18.93
CA SER A 114 -8.21 8.68 -19.83
C SER A 114 -9.52 8.26 -20.53
N VAL A 115 -9.69 6.96 -20.81
CA VAL A 115 -10.93 6.41 -21.40
C VAL A 115 -12.04 6.28 -20.35
N ILE A 116 -11.73 5.69 -19.19
CA ILE A 116 -12.72 5.46 -18.14
C ILE A 116 -13.10 6.77 -17.41
N GLN A 117 -12.15 7.73 -17.34
CA GLN A 117 -12.29 9.00 -16.61
C GLN A 117 -12.92 8.82 -15.22
N PRO A 118 -12.31 8.00 -14.35
CA PRO A 118 -12.84 7.79 -13.01
C PRO A 118 -12.89 9.13 -12.27
N GLY A 119 -14.03 9.46 -11.66
CA GLY A 119 -14.20 10.70 -10.89
C GLY A 119 -14.88 11.85 -11.63
N ARG A 120 -15.21 11.73 -12.94
CA ARG A 120 -15.99 12.78 -13.63
C ARG A 120 -17.42 12.94 -13.11
N ASN A 121 -17.92 11.95 -12.35
CA ASN A 121 -19.29 11.90 -11.81
C ASN A 121 -19.37 12.27 -10.33
N THR A 122 -18.26 12.58 -9.66
CA THR A 122 -18.32 13.17 -8.33
C THR A 122 -18.56 14.66 -8.53
N GLY A 123 -19.80 15.11 -8.27
CA GLY A 123 -20.10 16.54 -8.11
C GLY A 123 -19.17 17.18 -7.08
N PRO A 124 -19.18 18.51 -6.89
CA PRO A 124 -18.35 19.19 -5.91
C PRO A 124 -18.76 18.76 -4.50
N THR A 125 -18.32 17.58 -4.09
CA THR A 125 -18.23 17.17 -2.71
C THR A 125 -17.31 18.19 -2.09
N ASN A 126 -17.78 18.91 -1.09
CA ASN A 126 -16.96 19.79 -0.27
C ASN A 126 -15.91 18.92 0.43
N ILE A 127 -14.85 18.58 -0.30
CA ILE A 127 -13.59 18.14 0.26
C ILE A 127 -13.12 19.41 0.98
N THR A 128 -13.42 19.50 2.27
CA THR A 128 -12.77 20.46 3.15
C THR A 128 -11.29 20.14 3.08
N ARG A 129 -10.63 20.78 2.12
CA ARG A 129 -9.18 20.84 2.02
C ARG A 129 -8.75 21.56 3.28
N THR A 130 -8.43 20.81 4.33
CA THR A 130 -7.59 21.22 5.46
C THR A 130 -6.15 21.43 4.98
N GLY A 131 -6.02 22.13 3.86
CA GLY A 131 -4.83 22.79 3.40
C GLY A 131 -5.31 24.20 3.11
N THR A 132 -5.21 25.06 4.11
CA THR A 132 -5.43 26.49 4.02
C THR A 132 -4.67 26.97 2.79
N SER A 133 -5.37 27.21 1.68
CA SER A 133 -4.83 28.06 0.63
C SER A 133 -4.86 29.45 1.22
N ARG A 134 -3.86 29.73 2.08
CA ARG A 134 -3.56 31.07 2.51
C ARG A 134 -3.07 31.74 1.24
N ASN A 135 -3.95 32.49 0.59
CA ASN A 135 -3.53 33.59 -0.24
C ASN A 135 -2.87 34.60 0.72
N VAL A 136 -1.62 34.34 1.11
CA VAL A 136 -0.81 35.33 1.78
C VAL A 136 -0.50 36.36 0.71
N THR A 137 -1.27 37.44 0.75
CA THR A 137 -0.97 38.61 -0.06
C THR A 137 0.42 39.06 0.36
N THR A 138 1.32 39.31 -0.58
CA THR A 138 2.71 39.71 -0.27
C THR A 138 2.79 40.94 0.64
N ALA A 139 1.72 41.76 0.68
CA ALA A 139 1.55 42.85 1.62
C ALA A 139 1.45 42.39 3.09
N ASP A 140 0.78 41.26 3.36
CA ASP A 140 0.59 40.71 4.72
C ASP A 140 1.90 40.16 5.32
N THR A 141 2.87 39.78 4.48
CA THR A 141 4.22 39.31 4.94
C THR A 141 5.21 40.47 5.16
N LEU A 142 4.92 41.67 4.65
CA LEU A 142 5.79 42.84 4.85
C LEU A 142 5.39 43.69 6.06
N MET A 143 4.20 43.46 6.62
CA MET A 143 3.70 44.17 7.82
C MET A 143 3.74 43.33 9.10
N ASP A 144 4.25 42.10 9.04
CA ASP A 144 4.61 41.25 10.17
C ASP A 144 6.15 41.23 10.31
#